data_AF-A0A926B8M7-F1
#
_entry.id   AF-A0A926B8M7-F1
#
_cell.length_a   1.000
_cell.length_b   1.000
_cell.length_c   1.000
_cell.angle_alpha   90.00
_cell.angle_beta   90.00
_cell.angle_gamma   90.00
#
_symmetry.space_group_name_H-M   'P 1'
#
loop_
_entity.id
_entity.type
_entity.pdbx_description
1 polymer ?
#
loop_
_entity_poly.entity_id
_entity_poly.type
_entity_poly.pdbx_seq_one_letter_code
_entity_poly.pdbx_strand_id
1 'polypeptide(L)'
;MKKIYMLSIKENNMSSQCFTFMVKYGWLAIFIVYSGSVFVPWVPRSWQPPCNNSWVLVLHDAFIRRLGFGTDVVFTFGPYGFLYYGAIPQTYLVTLLGWLLISVGYVIAVWKAFDTSHFPNWAKMLFALLVTVVSASLDVVDAQVFVFVAFASVAWIFSKPKSIVCNVLVGTALALTSLVKFSWFIAIAPCVVTLTVLGVMR
;
A
#
# COMPACT_ATOMS: atom_id res chain seq x y z
N MET A 1 51.49 -18.88 -7.84
CA MET A 1 51.00 -17.69 -7.10
C MET A 1 49.70 -17.09 -7.64
N LYS A 2 49.52 -16.87 -8.96
CA LYS A 2 48.31 -16.22 -9.54
C LYS A 2 46.95 -16.87 -9.17
N LYS A 3 46.91 -18.19 -8.96
CA LYS A 3 45.69 -18.96 -8.65
C LYS A 3 45.18 -18.77 -7.21
N ILE A 4 46.07 -18.48 -6.26
CA ILE A 4 45.73 -18.26 -4.84
C ILE A 4 45.10 -16.86 -4.66
N TYR A 5 45.63 -15.85 -5.34
CA TYR A 5 45.04 -14.51 -5.36
C TYR A 5 43.64 -14.48 -6.00
N MET A 6 43.39 -15.26 -7.06
CA MET A 6 42.05 -15.35 -7.66
C MET A 6 41.01 -16.01 -6.74
N LEU A 7 41.40 -17.01 -5.94
CA LEU A 7 40.49 -17.66 -4.99
C LEU A 7 40.13 -16.72 -3.83
N SER A 8 41.10 -15.98 -3.29
CA SER A 8 40.87 -15.02 -2.20
C SER A 8 39.94 -13.84 -2.62
N ILE A 9 40.07 -13.33 -3.85
CA ILE A 9 39.18 -12.28 -4.37
C ILE A 9 37.75 -12.81 -4.57
N LYS A 10 37.60 -14.07 -4.98
CA LYS A 10 36.28 -14.68 -5.21
C LYS A 10 35.53 -14.96 -3.90
N GLU A 11 36.24 -15.41 -2.85
CA GLU A 11 35.65 -15.59 -1.51
C GLU A 11 35.20 -14.26 -0.89
N ASN A 12 36.01 -13.20 -1.01
CA ASN A 12 35.65 -11.87 -0.52
C ASN A 12 34.45 -11.24 -1.26
N ASN A 13 34.31 -11.48 -2.56
CA ASN A 13 33.14 -11.01 -3.31
C ASN A 13 31.87 -11.82 -2.95
N MET A 14 32.00 -13.10 -2.63
CA MET A 14 30.86 -13.95 -2.29
C MET A 14 30.31 -13.63 -0.89
N SER A 15 31.17 -13.36 0.10
CA SER A 15 30.75 -12.94 1.45
C SER A 15 30.07 -11.56 1.43
N SER A 16 30.59 -10.61 0.66
CA SER A 16 30.03 -9.26 0.49
C SER A 16 28.66 -9.26 -0.20
N GLN A 17 28.45 -10.12 -1.20
CA GLN A 17 27.15 -10.26 -1.86
C GLN A 17 26.10 -10.91 -0.95
N CYS A 18 26.46 -11.95 -0.19
CA CYS A 18 25.56 -12.56 0.80
C CYS A 18 25.13 -11.56 1.88
N PHE A 19 26.07 -10.75 2.39
CA PHE A 19 25.77 -9.72 3.37
C PHE A 19 24.81 -8.65 2.82
N THR A 20 25.06 -8.16 1.61
CA THR A 20 24.20 -7.16 0.96
C THR A 20 22.80 -7.71 0.68
N PHE A 21 22.69 -9.00 0.33
CA PHE A 21 21.43 -9.69 0.16
C PHE A 21 20.67 -9.77 1.49
N MET A 22 21.28 -10.32 2.55
CA MET A 22 20.63 -10.45 3.86
C MET A 22 20.14 -9.11 4.42
N VAL A 23 20.97 -8.06 4.29
CA VAL A 23 20.58 -6.70 4.72
C VAL A 23 19.37 -6.21 3.92
N LYS A 24 19.35 -6.37 2.60
CA LYS A 24 18.24 -5.93 1.74
C LYS A 24 16.91 -6.60 2.11
N TYR A 25 16.89 -7.93 2.25
CA TYR A 25 15.66 -8.66 2.59
C TYR A 25 15.26 -8.49 4.05
N GLY A 26 16.22 -8.29 4.96
CA GLY A 26 15.95 -7.94 6.34
C GLY A 26 15.18 -6.63 6.47
N TRP A 27 15.65 -5.58 5.78
CA TRP A 27 14.93 -4.29 5.76
C TRP A 27 13.55 -4.39 5.11
N LEU A 28 13.42 -5.15 4.02
CA LEU A 28 12.13 -5.37 3.37
C LEU A 28 11.15 -6.10 4.30
N ALA A 29 11.60 -7.12 5.03
CA ALA A 29 10.78 -7.84 5.98
C ALA A 29 10.29 -6.93 7.12
N ILE A 30 11.19 -6.10 7.68
CA ILE A 30 10.83 -5.10 8.70
C ILE A 30 9.78 -4.13 8.14
N PHE A 31 9.97 -3.64 6.92
CA PHE A 31 9.02 -2.74 6.28
C PHE A 31 7.65 -3.39 6.05
N ILE A 32 7.60 -4.63 5.58
CA ILE A 32 6.35 -5.39 5.41
C ILE A 32 5.61 -5.52 6.74
N VAL A 33 6.30 -5.96 7.79
CA VAL A 33 5.71 -6.13 9.12
C VAL A 33 5.19 -4.79 9.65
N TYR A 34 5.97 -3.73 9.51
CA TYR A 34 5.61 -2.40 9.98
C TYR A 34 4.40 -1.82 9.21
N SER A 35 4.43 -1.83 7.88
CA SER A 35 3.31 -1.37 7.05
C SER A 35 2.04 -2.18 7.32
N GLY A 36 2.16 -3.49 7.53
CA GLY A 36 1.04 -4.34 7.95
C GLY A 36 0.50 -3.96 9.33
N SER A 37 1.37 -3.71 10.30
CA SER A 37 0.96 -3.30 11.65
C SER A 37 0.22 -1.96 11.69
N VAL A 38 0.55 -1.06 10.77
CA VAL A 38 0.09 0.33 10.76
C VAL A 38 -1.16 0.53 9.90
N PHE A 39 -1.23 -0.11 8.73
CA PHE A 39 -2.36 0.05 7.81
C PHE A 39 -3.56 -0.80 8.22
N VAL A 40 -3.32 -1.98 8.77
CA VAL A 40 -4.39 -2.92 9.10
C VAL A 40 -4.99 -2.54 10.46
N PRO A 41 -6.31 -2.32 10.55
CA PRO A 41 -6.97 -2.03 11.82
C PRO A 41 -7.14 -3.33 12.62
N TRP A 42 -6.06 -3.81 13.26
CA TRP A 42 -6.04 -5.05 14.04
C TRP A 42 -7.04 -5.04 15.20
N VAL A 43 -7.29 -3.86 15.76
CA VAL A 43 -8.29 -3.65 16.81
C VAL A 43 -9.47 -2.88 16.20
N PRO A 44 -10.72 -3.31 16.42
CA PRO A 44 -11.89 -2.52 16.07
C PRO A 44 -11.74 -1.11 16.66
N ARG A 45 -11.80 -0.07 15.82
CA ARG A 45 -11.67 1.30 16.30
C ARG A 45 -12.80 1.59 17.28
N SER A 46 -12.44 2.11 18.46
CA SER A 46 -13.41 2.66 19.40
C SER A 46 -14.08 3.90 18.81
N TRP A 47 -15.25 4.23 19.38
CA TRP A 47 -16.10 5.37 19.05
C TRP A 47 -15.34 6.60 18.54
N GLN A 48 -15.66 7.03 17.32
CA GLN A 48 -15.17 8.25 16.71
C GLN A 48 -15.96 9.46 17.24
N PRO A 49 -15.59 10.71 16.87
CA PRO A 49 -16.44 11.87 17.14
C PRO A 49 -17.90 11.59 16.73
N PRO A 50 -18.90 12.09 17.49
CA PRO A 50 -20.30 11.64 17.36
C PRO A 50 -20.86 11.67 15.94
N CYS A 51 -20.47 12.66 15.14
CA CYS A 51 -20.88 12.79 13.73
C CYS A 51 -20.38 11.63 12.85
N ASN A 52 -19.19 11.10 13.12
CA ASN A 52 -18.63 10.01 12.33
C ASN A 52 -19.27 8.66 12.69
N ASN A 53 -19.79 8.50 13.92
CA ASN A 53 -20.38 7.23 14.36
C ASN A 53 -21.65 6.87 13.58
N SER A 54 -22.49 7.85 13.23
CA SER A 54 -23.65 7.59 12.39
C SER A 54 -23.24 7.17 10.97
N TRP A 55 -22.17 7.76 10.43
CA TRP A 55 -21.64 7.38 9.11
C TRP A 55 -21.05 5.97 9.12
N VAL A 56 -20.33 5.60 10.18
CA VAL A 56 -19.83 4.23 10.38
C VAL A 56 -21.00 3.25 10.30
N LEU A 57 -22.02 3.45 11.13
CA LEU A 57 -23.17 2.53 11.20
C LEU A 57 -23.90 2.42 9.87
N VAL A 58 -24.18 3.54 9.20
CA VAL A 58 -24.88 3.53 7.91
C VAL A 58 -24.06 2.83 6.82
N LEU A 59 -22.75 3.09 6.72
CA LEU A 59 -21.91 2.47 5.69
C LEU A 59 -21.75 0.96 5.88
N HIS A 60 -21.63 0.51 7.13
CA HIS A 60 -21.59 -0.92 7.43
C HIS A 60 -22.94 -1.60 7.22
N ASP A 61 -24.06 -0.98 7.65
CA ASP A 61 -25.41 -1.53 7.42
C ASP A 61 -25.74 -1.60 5.91
N ALA A 62 -25.36 -0.57 5.14
CA ALA A 62 -25.52 -0.55 3.70
C ALA A 62 -24.78 -1.71 3.02
N PHE A 63 -23.55 -2.01 3.44
CA PHE A 63 -22.80 -3.16 2.93
C PHE A 63 -23.44 -4.49 3.32
N ILE A 64 -23.82 -4.65 4.58
CA ILE A 64 -24.43 -5.89 5.11
C ILE A 64 -25.75 -6.20 4.39
N ARG A 65 -26.60 -5.18 4.20
CA ARG A 65 -27.90 -5.30 3.54
C ARG A 65 -27.82 -5.22 2.02
N ARG A 66 -26.62 -5.02 1.46
CA ARG A 66 -26.38 -4.84 0.01
C ARG A 66 -27.23 -3.73 -0.61
N LEU A 67 -27.35 -2.60 0.10
CA LEU A 67 -28.06 -1.42 -0.40
C LEU A 67 -27.33 -0.80 -1.60
N GLY A 68 -28.10 -0.23 -2.52
CA GLY A 68 -27.57 0.48 -3.68
C GLY A 68 -26.98 1.84 -3.28
N PHE A 69 -25.68 2.02 -3.51
CA PHE A 69 -25.03 3.32 -3.35
C PHE A 69 -25.44 4.25 -4.50
N GLY A 70 -25.95 5.43 -4.17
CA GLY A 70 -26.51 6.39 -5.13
C GLY A 70 -28.03 6.29 -5.33
N THR A 71 -28.68 5.22 -4.85
CA THR A 71 -30.14 5.08 -4.86
C THR A 71 -30.71 5.02 -3.44
N ASP A 72 -30.25 4.06 -2.65
CA ASP A 72 -30.73 3.79 -1.29
C ASP A 72 -29.88 4.56 -0.26
N VAL A 73 -28.61 4.81 -0.59
CA VAL A 73 -27.64 5.50 0.27
C VAL A 73 -26.93 6.59 -0.54
N VAL A 74 -27.21 7.85 -0.23
CA VAL A 74 -26.59 9.01 -0.90
C VAL A 74 -25.53 9.61 0.00
N PHE A 75 -24.28 9.21 -0.24
CA PHE A 75 -23.09 9.70 0.46
C PHE A 75 -21.93 9.90 -0.53
N THR A 76 -20.88 10.59 -0.10
CA THR A 76 -19.61 10.73 -0.86
C THR A 76 -18.74 9.46 -0.83
N PHE A 77 -19.23 8.40 -0.20
CA PHE A 77 -18.59 7.10 -0.09
C PHE A 77 -19.14 6.13 -1.14
N GLY A 78 -18.28 5.23 -1.60
CA GLY A 78 -18.67 4.17 -2.51
C GLY A 78 -19.06 2.88 -1.77
N PRO A 79 -19.25 1.77 -2.51
CA PRO A 79 -19.70 0.49 -1.97
C PRO A 79 -18.81 -0.10 -0.86
N TYR A 80 -17.52 0.25 -0.86
CA TYR A 80 -16.56 -0.17 0.17
C TYR A 80 -16.25 0.95 1.17
N GLY A 81 -17.11 1.96 1.27
CA GLY A 81 -16.96 3.12 2.16
C GLY A 81 -16.76 2.76 3.62
N PHE A 82 -17.32 1.63 4.06
CA PHE A 82 -17.15 1.11 5.42
C PHE A 82 -15.67 0.84 5.79
N LEU A 83 -14.77 0.67 4.81
CA LEU A 83 -13.33 0.53 5.05
C LEU A 83 -12.70 1.81 5.65
N TYR A 84 -13.30 2.98 5.44
CA TYR A 84 -12.74 4.25 5.87
C TYR A 84 -12.72 4.43 7.39
N TYR A 85 -13.77 4.01 8.09
CA TYR A 85 -13.97 4.33 9.50
C TYR A 85 -13.58 3.19 10.47
N GLY A 86 -13.07 2.08 9.94
CA GLY A 86 -12.69 0.91 10.73
C GLY A 86 -13.76 -0.17 10.73
N ALA A 87 -13.56 -1.18 11.59
CA ALA A 87 -14.31 -2.43 11.56
C ALA A 87 -15.38 -2.52 12.66
N ILE A 88 -16.54 -3.10 12.32
CA ILE A 88 -17.50 -3.65 13.30
C ILE A 88 -17.46 -5.19 13.25
N PRO A 89 -17.93 -5.92 14.27
CA PRO A 89 -17.80 -7.37 14.32
C PRO A 89 -18.31 -8.11 13.07
N GLN A 90 -19.41 -7.66 12.45
CA GLN A 90 -19.97 -8.33 11.27
C GLN A 90 -19.13 -8.18 10.00
N THR A 91 -18.40 -7.07 9.84
CA THR A 91 -17.61 -6.75 8.65
C THR A 91 -16.10 -6.85 8.89
N TYR A 92 -15.69 -7.20 10.12
CA TYR A 92 -14.30 -7.17 10.57
C TYR A 92 -13.35 -7.92 9.64
N LEU A 93 -13.71 -9.15 9.24
CA LEU A 93 -12.86 -9.94 8.35
C LEU A 93 -12.68 -9.27 6.98
N VAL A 94 -13.76 -8.70 6.41
CA VAL A 94 -13.70 -8.01 5.11
C VAL A 94 -12.88 -6.73 5.23
N THR A 95 -13.04 -5.99 6.33
CA THR A 95 -12.24 -4.79 6.61
C THR A 95 -10.76 -5.13 6.72
N LEU A 96 -10.42 -6.21 7.44
CA LEU A 96 -9.04 -6.66 7.61
C LEU A 96 -8.42 -7.07 6.28
N LEU A 97 -9.12 -7.89 5.48
CA LEU A 97 -8.64 -8.31 4.17
C LEU A 97 -8.48 -7.15 3.19
N GLY A 98 -9.42 -6.19 3.21
CA GLY A 98 -9.34 -4.99 2.38
C GLY A 98 -8.10 -4.15 2.70
N TRP A 99 -7.87 -3.87 3.97
CA TRP A 99 -6.69 -3.12 4.42
C TRP A 99 -5.38 -3.88 4.23
N LEU A 100 -5.40 -5.21 4.35
CA LEU A 100 -4.24 -6.05 4.08
C LEU A 100 -3.86 -5.97 2.58
N LEU A 101 -4.84 -6.05 1.68
CA LEU A 101 -4.60 -5.88 0.24
C LEU A 101 -4.02 -4.49 -0.07
N ILE A 102 -4.56 -3.43 0.54
CA ILE A 102 -4.05 -2.07 0.40
C ILE A 102 -2.60 -1.97 0.91
N SER A 103 -2.29 -2.57 2.06
CA SER A 103 -0.95 -2.60 2.65
C SER A 103 0.06 -3.33 1.75
N VAL A 104 -0.33 -4.48 1.19
CA VAL A 104 0.52 -5.21 0.22
C VAL A 104 0.76 -4.37 -1.03
N GLY A 105 -0.29 -3.74 -1.56
CA GLY A 105 -0.17 -2.84 -2.71
C GLY A 105 0.78 -1.66 -2.43
N TYR A 106 0.66 -1.07 -1.24
CA TYR A 106 1.53 0.00 -0.76
C TYR A 106 2.98 -0.42 -0.71
N VAL A 107 3.29 -1.56 -0.09
CA VAL A 107 4.68 -2.04 0.02
C VAL A 107 5.29 -2.27 -1.37
N ILE A 108 4.54 -2.89 -2.29
CA ILE A 108 4.99 -3.10 -3.66
C ILE A 108 5.26 -1.77 -4.35
N ALA A 109 4.35 -0.80 -4.22
CA ALA A 109 4.50 0.51 -4.84
C ALA A 109 5.73 1.26 -4.32
N VAL A 110 5.94 1.28 -3.00
CA VAL A 110 7.12 1.92 -2.39
C VAL A 110 8.40 1.23 -2.85
N TRP A 111 8.44 -0.10 -2.78
CA TRP A 111 9.60 -0.87 -3.22
C TRP A 111 9.95 -0.58 -4.67
N LYS A 112 8.94 -0.59 -5.56
CA LYS A 112 9.12 -0.27 -6.97
C LYS A 112 9.48 1.17 -7.22
N ALA A 113 9.00 2.14 -6.45
CA ALA A 113 9.38 3.54 -6.61
C ALA A 113 10.89 3.76 -6.38
N PHE A 114 11.49 2.96 -5.49
CA PHE A 114 12.91 3.04 -5.17
C PHE A 114 13.82 2.16 -6.03
N ASP A 115 13.29 1.32 -6.93
CA ASP A 115 14.10 0.49 -7.82
C ASP A 115 14.99 1.35 -8.74
N THR A 116 14.53 2.55 -9.16
CA THR A 116 15.30 3.47 -10.01
C THR A 116 16.26 4.41 -9.28
N SER A 117 16.21 4.48 -7.95
CA SER A 117 17.02 5.42 -7.18
C SER A 117 18.45 4.89 -6.94
N HIS A 118 19.45 5.79 -6.98
CA HIS A 118 20.86 5.49 -6.68
C HIS A 118 21.18 5.38 -5.18
N PHE A 119 20.22 5.66 -4.29
CA PHE A 119 20.46 5.58 -2.85
C PHE A 119 20.76 4.14 -2.39
N PRO A 120 21.58 3.95 -1.35
CA PRO A 120 21.78 2.64 -0.76
C PRO A 120 20.47 2.10 -0.16
N ASN A 121 20.30 0.78 -0.15
CA ASN A 121 19.03 0.13 0.25
C ASN A 121 18.56 0.54 1.66
N TRP A 122 19.49 0.70 2.60
CA TRP A 122 19.14 1.12 3.97
C TRP A 122 18.51 2.51 4.00
N ALA A 123 19.02 3.46 3.20
CA ALA A 123 18.49 4.84 3.17
C ALA A 123 17.10 4.89 2.53
N LYS A 124 16.88 4.10 1.46
CA LYS A 124 15.56 3.93 0.83
C LYS A 124 14.53 3.42 1.84
N MET A 125 14.92 2.43 2.64
CA MET A 125 14.03 1.81 3.63
C MET A 125 13.77 2.70 4.84
N LEU A 126 14.78 3.45 5.31
CA LEU A 126 14.57 4.47 6.34
C LEU A 126 13.62 5.56 5.86
N PHE A 127 13.77 6.04 4.63
CA PHE A 127 12.85 7.02 4.07
C PHE A 127 11.43 6.46 3.94
N ALA A 128 11.28 5.23 3.45
CA ALA A 128 9.99 4.55 3.36
C ALA A 128 9.31 4.40 4.73
N LEU A 129 10.07 3.97 5.75
CA LEU A 129 9.60 3.88 7.13
C LEU A 129 9.19 5.25 7.67
N LEU A 130 10.02 6.28 7.48
CA LEU A 130 9.73 7.63 7.94
C LEU A 130 8.44 8.19 7.32
N VAL A 131 8.26 8.04 6.01
CA VAL A 131 7.03 8.47 5.34
C VAL A 131 5.82 7.68 5.85
N THR A 132 5.98 6.37 6.09
CA THR A 132 4.92 5.53 6.66
C THR A 132 4.54 6.01 8.07
N VAL A 133 5.53 6.24 8.94
CA VAL A 133 5.34 6.77 10.31
C VAL A 133 4.60 8.10 10.26
N VAL A 134 5.05 9.05 9.44
CA VAL A 134 4.42 10.37 9.32
C VAL A 134 2.98 10.23 8.85
N SER A 135 2.73 9.45 7.79
CA SER A 135 1.39 9.26 7.25
C SER A 135 0.42 8.62 8.26
N ALA A 136 0.93 7.72 9.11
CA ALA A 136 0.16 7.06 10.14
C ALA A 136 -0.11 7.94 11.36
N SER A 137 0.86 8.79 11.72
CA SER A 137 0.76 9.66 12.90
C SER A 137 -0.29 10.77 12.77
N LEU A 138 -0.69 11.10 11.54
CA LEU A 138 -1.70 12.13 11.29
C LEU A 138 -3.12 11.70 11.69
N ASP A 139 -3.35 10.42 12.03
CA ASP A 139 -4.66 9.78 12.27
C ASP A 139 -5.73 10.10 11.20
N VAL A 140 -5.25 10.45 10.00
CA VAL A 140 -6.06 10.78 8.83
C VAL A 140 -5.80 9.69 7.81
N VAL A 141 -6.77 8.80 7.65
CA VAL A 141 -6.74 7.68 6.70
C VAL A 141 -6.46 8.18 5.27
N ASP A 142 -6.93 9.39 4.94
CA ASP A 142 -6.65 10.03 3.65
C ASP A 142 -5.14 10.17 3.37
N ALA A 143 -4.32 10.48 4.38
CA ALA A 143 -2.88 10.70 4.20
C ALA A 143 -2.17 9.42 3.77
N GLN A 144 -2.51 8.27 4.37
CA GLN A 144 -1.95 6.97 4.00
C GLN A 144 -2.29 6.62 2.54
N VAL A 145 -3.53 6.85 2.13
CA VAL A 145 -3.99 6.61 0.75
C VAL A 145 -3.28 7.53 -0.24
N PHE A 146 -3.15 8.82 0.05
CA PHE A 146 -2.45 9.73 -0.86
C PHE A 146 -0.98 9.41 -1.00
N VAL A 147 -0.31 9.01 0.08
CA VAL A 147 1.07 8.53 0.04
C VAL A 147 1.18 7.27 -0.80
N PHE A 148 0.25 6.31 -0.67
CA PHE A 148 0.20 5.14 -1.53
C PHE A 148 0.07 5.51 -3.01
N VAL A 149 -0.87 6.39 -3.35
CA VAL A 149 -1.08 6.86 -4.73
C VAL A 149 0.16 7.56 -5.28
N ALA A 150 0.83 8.39 -4.48
CA ALA A 150 2.05 9.08 -4.88
C ALA A 150 3.16 8.07 -5.23
N PHE A 151 3.43 7.10 -4.36
CA PHE A 151 4.45 6.08 -4.63
C PHE A 151 4.07 5.18 -5.80
N ALA A 152 2.80 4.79 -5.95
CA ALA A 152 2.36 4.02 -7.11
C ALA A 152 2.57 4.80 -8.42
N SER A 153 2.27 6.10 -8.42
CA SER A 153 2.50 6.95 -9.59
C SER A 153 3.99 7.02 -9.94
N VAL A 154 4.86 7.27 -8.96
CA VAL A 154 6.32 7.30 -9.16
C VAL A 154 6.82 5.95 -9.69
N ALA A 155 6.41 4.84 -9.06
CA ALA A 155 6.83 3.50 -9.44
C ALA A 155 6.49 3.16 -10.90
N TRP A 156 5.28 3.48 -11.36
CA TRP A 156 4.87 3.09 -12.71
C TRP A 156 5.24 4.08 -13.81
N ILE A 157 5.46 5.35 -13.47
CA ILE A 157 6.00 6.33 -14.42
C ILE A 157 7.49 6.08 -14.65
N PHE A 158 8.27 5.93 -13.56
CA PHE A 158 9.74 5.90 -13.65
C PHE A 158 10.31 4.48 -13.67
N SER A 159 9.93 3.64 -12.70
CA SER A 159 10.50 2.29 -12.56
C SER A 159 9.84 1.26 -13.46
N LYS A 160 8.60 1.53 -13.89
CA LYS A 160 8.01 0.89 -15.05
C LYS A 160 8.07 -0.66 -14.90
N PRO A 161 7.51 -1.23 -13.81
CA PRO A 161 7.72 -2.63 -13.45
C PRO A 161 7.15 -3.59 -14.51
N LYS A 162 7.90 -4.65 -14.82
CA LYS A 162 7.50 -5.67 -15.84
C LYS A 162 6.67 -6.82 -15.26
N SER A 163 6.59 -6.95 -13.94
CA SER A 163 5.90 -8.07 -13.30
C SER A 163 4.39 -7.89 -13.34
N ILE A 164 3.70 -8.81 -14.02
CA ILE A 164 2.23 -8.87 -14.08
C ILE A 164 1.63 -8.95 -12.69
N VAL A 165 2.22 -9.76 -11.79
CA VAL A 165 1.74 -9.93 -10.42
C VAL A 165 1.75 -8.59 -9.66
N CYS A 166 2.80 -7.80 -9.79
CA CYS A 166 2.87 -6.47 -9.15
C CYS A 166 1.79 -5.53 -9.71
N ASN A 167 1.57 -5.54 -11.02
CA ASN A 167 0.57 -4.70 -11.68
C ASN A 167 -0.85 -5.06 -11.24
N VAL A 168 -1.15 -6.36 -11.16
CA VAL A 168 -2.46 -6.84 -10.70
C VAL A 168 -2.66 -6.48 -9.23
N LEU A 169 -1.71 -6.79 -8.35
CA LEU A 169 -1.87 -6.50 -6.91
C LEU A 169 -2.05 -5.00 -6.62
N VAL A 170 -1.20 -4.15 -7.21
CA VAL A 170 -1.31 -2.70 -7.00
C VAL A 170 -2.54 -2.13 -7.70
N GLY A 171 -2.86 -2.59 -8.91
CA GLY A 171 -4.06 -2.19 -9.62
C GLY A 171 -5.34 -2.54 -8.86
N THR A 172 -5.44 -3.77 -8.34
CA THR A 172 -6.59 -4.21 -7.53
C THR A 172 -6.65 -3.43 -6.21
N ALA A 173 -5.53 -3.19 -5.53
CA ALA A 173 -5.50 -2.38 -4.32
C ALA A 173 -5.97 -0.93 -4.58
N LEU A 174 -5.51 -0.30 -5.65
CA LEU A 174 -5.96 1.04 -6.07
C LEU A 174 -7.44 1.05 -6.47
N ALA A 175 -7.90 0.04 -7.21
CA ALA A 175 -9.30 -0.10 -7.59
C ALA A 175 -10.20 -0.23 -6.35
N LEU A 176 -9.84 -1.11 -5.41
CA LEU A 176 -10.56 -1.25 -4.14
C LEU A 176 -10.61 0.08 -3.39
N THR A 177 -9.47 0.76 -3.26
CA THR A 177 -9.36 2.05 -2.57
C THR A 177 -10.22 3.13 -3.23
N SER A 178 -10.30 3.13 -4.56
CA SER A 178 -11.14 4.07 -5.31
C SER A 178 -12.65 3.92 -5.04
N LEU A 179 -13.08 2.72 -4.64
CA LEU A 179 -14.48 2.43 -4.30
C LEU A 179 -14.84 2.75 -2.85
N VAL A 180 -13.90 3.28 -2.05
CA VAL A 180 -14.17 3.66 -0.66
C VAL A 180 -14.75 5.07 -0.60
N LYS A 181 -14.06 6.08 -1.16
CA LYS A 181 -14.42 7.50 -1.03
C LYS A 181 -14.15 8.25 -2.33
N PHE A 182 -15.04 9.16 -2.70
CA PHE A 182 -14.95 9.91 -3.96
C PHE A 182 -13.66 10.72 -4.13
N SER A 183 -13.15 11.33 -3.05
CA SER A 183 -11.86 12.05 -3.09
C SER A 183 -10.68 11.13 -3.40
N TRP A 184 -10.73 9.87 -2.95
CA TRP A 184 -9.71 8.87 -3.26
C TRP A 184 -9.82 8.44 -4.71
N PHE A 185 -11.04 8.24 -5.23
CA PHE A 185 -11.27 7.98 -6.65
C PHE A 185 -10.63 9.04 -7.54
N ILE A 186 -10.86 10.32 -7.26
CA ILE A 186 -10.27 11.42 -8.04
C ILE A 186 -8.73 11.35 -8.03
N ALA A 187 -8.12 11.10 -6.87
CA ALA A 187 -6.66 11.02 -6.77
C ALA A 187 -6.08 9.77 -7.46
N ILE A 188 -6.79 8.65 -7.41
CA ILE A 188 -6.36 7.35 -7.95
C ILE A 188 -6.53 7.29 -9.48
N ALA A 189 -7.56 7.94 -10.03
CA ALA A 189 -7.89 7.83 -11.46
C ALA A 189 -6.71 8.12 -12.40
N PRO A 190 -5.92 9.22 -12.24
CA PRO A 190 -4.75 9.47 -13.07
C PRO A 190 -3.69 8.37 -12.97
N CYS A 191 -3.48 7.85 -11.75
CA CYS A 191 -2.54 6.75 -11.51
C CYS A 191 -2.99 5.50 -12.27
N VAL A 192 -4.24 5.08 -12.13
CA VAL A 192 -4.79 3.90 -12.82
C VAL A 192 -4.77 4.05 -14.33
N VAL A 193 -5.11 5.22 -14.88
CA VAL A 193 -4.99 5.49 -16.32
C VAL A 193 -3.54 5.33 -16.78
N THR A 194 -2.58 5.82 -15.99
CA THR A 194 -1.16 5.65 -16.29
C THR A 194 -0.75 4.18 -16.24
N LEU A 195 -1.24 3.41 -15.26
CA LEU A 195 -1.02 1.96 -15.15
C LEU A 195 -1.54 1.20 -16.36
N THR A 196 -2.76 1.49 -16.80
CA THR A 196 -3.41 0.76 -17.89
C THR A 196 -2.79 1.14 -19.24
N VAL A 197 -2.62 2.44 -19.51
CA VAL A 197 -2.04 2.92 -20.78
C VAL A 197 -0.59 2.46 -20.94
N LEU A 198 0.25 2.62 -19.91
CA LEU A 198 1.65 2.15 -19.97
C LEU A 198 1.75 0.62 -19.92
N GLY A 199 0.78 -0.06 -19.32
CA GLY A 199 0.69 -1.51 -19.28
C GLY A 199 0.33 -2.13 -20.63
N VAL A 200 -0.59 -1.49 -21.38
CA VAL A 200 -1.05 -1.95 -22.71
C VAL A 200 -0.01 -1.68 -23.80
N MET A 201 0.81 -0.65 -23.68
CA MET A 201 1.87 -0.32 -24.66
C MET A 201 3.15 -1.18 -24.53
N ARG A 202 3.12 -2.28 -23.78
CA ARG A 202 4.26 -3.17 -23.54
C ARG A 202 3.98 -4.58 -24.03
#